data_AF-A0A367LUE3-F1
#
_entry.id   AF-A0A367LUE3-F1
#
_cell.length_a   1.000
_cell.length_b   1.000
_cell.length_c   1.000
_cell.angle_alpha   90.00
_cell.angle_beta   90.00
_cell.angle_gamma   90.00
#
_symmetry.space_group_name_H-M   'P 1'
#
loop_
_entity.id
_entity.type
_entity.pdbx_description
1 polymer ?
#
loop_
_entity_poly.entity_id
_entity_poly.type
_entity_poly.pdbx_seq_one_letter_code
_entity_poly.pdbx_strand_id
1 'polypeptide(L)'
;DVYKRQADGLIVATPTGSTAYALSAGGPIMHPKLDAIVIVPMYPHMLSSRPIVVDGNSELKIVVSPNMQIYPQVSCDGQNHFTCAPGDTV
;
A
#
# COMPACT_ATOMS: atom_id res chain seq x y z
N ASP A 1 14.54 -5.64 3.09
CA ASP A 1 14.75 -4.21 3.45
C ASP A 1 13.53 -3.62 4.11
N VAL A 2 13.70 -2.78 5.13
CA VAL A 2 12.60 -2.06 5.79
C VAL A 2 12.46 -0.70 5.13
N TYR A 3 11.37 -0.49 4.39
CA TYR A 3 11.10 0.77 3.68
C TYR A 3 10.17 1.65 4.51
N LYS A 4 10.66 2.80 5.00
CA LYS A 4 9.88 3.75 5.81
C LYS A 4 9.51 4.98 4.97
N ARG A 5 8.21 5.25 4.85
CA ARG A 5 7.68 6.42 4.14
C ARG A 5 6.63 7.15 4.96
N GLN A 6 6.57 8.46 4.77
CA GLN A 6 5.49 9.31 5.25
C GLN A 6 4.61 9.67 4.05
N ALA A 7 3.33 9.36 4.17
CA ALA A 7 2.33 9.48 3.14
C ALA A 7 0.96 9.53 3.83
N ASP A 8 -0.06 10.01 3.12
CA ASP A 8 -1.44 9.96 3.61
C ASP A 8 -1.93 8.52 3.78
N GLY A 9 -1.36 7.59 3.00
CA GLY A 9 -1.65 6.18 3.07
C GLY A 9 -0.78 5.33 2.13
N LEU A 10 -1.10 4.05 2.08
CA LEU A 10 -0.43 3.05 1.24
C LEU A 10 -1.50 2.15 0.60
N ILE A 11 -1.43 1.97 -0.71
CA ILE A 11 -2.27 1.02 -1.44
C ILE A 11 -1.40 -0.19 -1.78
N VAL A 12 -1.87 -1.37 -1.42
CA VAL A 12 -1.32 -2.65 -1.89
C VAL A 12 -2.36 -3.30 -2.78
N ALA A 13 -1.99 -3.64 -4.01
CA ALA A 13 -2.95 -4.14 -4.99
C ALA A 13 -2.38 -5.30 -5.81
N THR A 14 -3.27 -6.22 -6.17
CA THR A 14 -3.03 -7.27 -7.16
C THR A 14 -3.01 -6.67 -8.58
N PRO A 15 -2.64 -7.45 -9.62
CA PRO A 15 -2.67 -6.99 -11.00
C PRO A 15 -4.05 -6.59 -11.49
N THR A 16 -5.10 -7.27 -11.02
CA THR A 16 -6.48 -6.86 -11.27
C THR A 16 -6.81 -5.54 -10.57
N GLY A 17 -6.36 -5.36 -9.32
CA GLY A 17 -6.55 -4.11 -8.56
C GLY A 17 -5.68 -2.94 -9.05
N SER A 18 -4.69 -3.18 -9.92
CA SER A 18 -3.78 -2.16 -10.45
C SER A 18 -4.50 -1.06 -11.24
N THR A 19 -5.64 -1.40 -11.85
CA THR A 19 -6.49 -0.47 -12.62
C THR A 19 -7.55 0.22 -11.77
N ALA A 20 -7.67 -0.13 -10.50
CA ALA A 20 -8.61 0.48 -9.55
C ALA A 20 -7.93 1.68 -8.85
N TYR A 21 -8.03 1.76 -7.52
CA TYR A 21 -7.53 2.91 -6.78
C TYR A 21 -6.00 3.10 -6.89
N ALA A 22 -5.26 2.01 -7.12
CA ALA A 22 -3.83 2.05 -7.39
C ALA A 22 -3.50 2.90 -8.63
N LEU A 23 -4.31 2.83 -9.70
CA LEU A 23 -4.14 3.66 -10.89
C LEU A 23 -4.36 5.14 -10.59
N SER A 24 -5.41 5.45 -9.81
CA SER A 24 -5.71 6.83 -9.40
C SER A 24 -4.58 7.45 -8.57
N ALA A 25 -3.87 6.64 -7.79
CA ALA A 25 -2.71 7.07 -7.01
C ALA A 25 -1.38 7.11 -7.81
N GLY A 26 -1.41 6.89 -9.13
CA GLY A 26 -0.23 6.92 -10.00
C GLY A 26 0.53 5.60 -10.11
N GLY A 27 -0.10 4.48 -9.73
CA GLY A 27 0.39 3.13 -9.96
C GLY A 27 0.38 2.72 -11.44
N PRO A 28 1.17 1.71 -11.83
CA PRO A 28 1.19 1.17 -13.19
C PRO A 28 -0.07 0.34 -13.50
N ILE A 29 -0.45 0.29 -14.77
CA ILE A 29 -1.38 -0.73 -15.28
C ILE A 29 -0.62 -2.05 -15.40
N MET A 30 -1.14 -3.10 -14.79
CA MET A 30 -0.55 -4.44 -14.86
C MET A 30 -1.48 -5.40 -15.61
N HIS A 31 -0.89 -6.38 -16.28
CA HIS A 31 -1.65 -7.43 -16.94
C HIS A 31 -2.28 -8.36 -15.88
N PRO A 32 -3.58 -8.71 -15.94
CA PRO A 32 -4.25 -9.48 -14.88
C PRO A 32 -3.67 -10.87 -14.58
N LYS A 33 -2.95 -11.47 -15.54
CA LYS A 33 -2.28 -12.78 -15.37
C LYS A 33 -0.86 -12.70 -14.79
N LEU A 34 -0.35 -11.51 -14.49
CA LEU A 34 0.96 -11.36 -13.87
C LEU A 34 0.90 -11.92 -12.43
N ASP A 35 1.99 -12.51 -11.95
CA ASP A 35 2.12 -12.92 -10.55
C ASP A 35 2.95 -11.87 -9.80
N ALA A 36 2.29 -10.79 -9.38
CA ALA A 36 2.95 -9.64 -8.79
C ALA A 36 2.03 -8.87 -7.86
N ILE A 37 2.62 -8.10 -6.95
CA ILE A 37 1.92 -7.15 -6.09
C ILE A 37 2.50 -5.77 -6.34
N VAL A 38 1.65 -4.74 -6.40
CA VAL A 38 2.10 -3.33 -6.44
C VAL A 38 1.80 -2.62 -5.14
N ILE A 39 2.75 -1.80 -4.72
CA ILE A 39 2.70 -0.96 -3.54
C ILE A 39 2.78 0.49 -4.02
N VAL A 40 1.71 1.26 -3.80
CA VAL A 40 1.57 2.65 -4.25
C VAL A 40 1.37 3.57 -3.06
N PRO A 41 2.31 4.48 -2.74
CA PRO A 41 2.11 5.46 -1.69
C PRO A 41 1.09 6.52 -2.11
N MET A 42 0.18 6.90 -1.22
CA MET A 42 -0.81 7.95 -1.46
C MET A 42 -0.29 9.31 -1.00
N TYR A 43 -0.23 10.30 -1.90
CA TYR A 43 0.25 11.67 -1.61
C TYR A 43 1.54 11.71 -0.77
N PRO A 44 2.62 11.05 -1.20
CA PRO A 44 3.83 10.95 -0.40
C PRO A 44 4.51 12.31 -0.21
N HIS A 45 5.02 12.57 0.99
CA HIS A 45 5.76 13.81 1.30
C HIS A 45 7.19 13.85 0.74
N MET A 46 7.61 12.82 0.00
CA MET A 46 8.93 12.75 -0.64
C MET A 46 8.79 12.61 -2.15
N LEU A 47 9.45 13.51 -2.89
CA LEU A 47 9.45 13.60 -4.36
C LEU A 47 9.88 12.31 -5.09
N SER A 48 10.63 11.42 -4.42
CA SER A 48 11.13 10.16 -4.99
C SER A 48 10.28 8.93 -4.66
N SER A 49 9.09 9.11 -4.09
CA SER A 49 8.21 8.00 -3.73
C SER A 49 7.50 7.47 -4.97
N ARG A 50 8.07 6.41 -5.55
CA ARG A 50 7.53 5.73 -6.74
C ARG A 50 6.78 4.45 -6.33
N PRO A 51 5.80 4.00 -7.12
CA PRO A 51 5.24 2.67 -7.00
C PRO A 51 6.33 1.60 -7.05
N ILE A 52 6.17 0.55 -6.27
CA ILE A 52 7.09 -0.61 -6.23
C ILE A 52 6.29 -1.85 -6.60
N VAL A 53 6.81 -2.63 -7.55
CA VAL A 53 6.24 -3.93 -7.93
C VAL A 53 7.15 -5.02 -7.37
N VAL A 54 6.56 -6.00 -6.70
CA VAL A 54 7.25 -7.15 -6.11
C VAL A 54 6.61 -8.45 -6.60
N ASP A 55 7.30 -9.57 -6.36
CA ASP A 55 6.80 -10.91 -6.70
C ASP A 55 5.50 -11.23 -5.94
N GLY A 56 4.55 -11.90 -6.60
CA GLY A 56 3.25 -12.20 -6.02
C GLY A 56 3.28 -13.13 -4.80
N ASN A 57 4.38 -13.87 -4.61
CA ASN A 57 4.61 -14.74 -3.46
C ASN A 57 5.38 -14.04 -2.33
N SER A 58 5.64 -12.73 -2.45
CA SER A 58 6.33 -11.96 -1.41
C SER A 58 5.46 -11.80 -0.17
N GLU A 59 6.03 -12.04 1.01
CA GLU A 59 5.40 -11.68 2.28
C GLU A 59 5.58 -10.17 2.53
N LEU A 60 4.47 -9.45 2.62
CA LEU A 60 4.45 -8.03 2.94
C LEU A 60 4.03 -7.84 4.40
N LYS A 61 4.85 -7.12 5.15
CA LYS A 61 4.58 -6.75 6.54
C LYS A 61 4.49 -5.23 6.64
N ILE A 62 3.32 -4.71 6.99
CA ILE A 62 3.09 -3.28 7.15
C ILE A 62 3.00 -2.98 8.64
N VAL A 63 3.91 -2.13 9.12
CA VAL A 63 3.95 -1.74 10.53
C VAL A 63 3.51 -0.29 10.66
N VAL A 64 2.43 -0.06 11.41
CA VAL A 64 2.01 1.31 11.76
C VAL A 64 3.06 1.88 12.71
N SER A 65 3.62 3.03 12.35
CA SER A 65 4.68 3.67 13.15
C SER A 65 4.20 3.86 14.60
N PRO A 66 4.96 3.43 15.62
CA PRO A 66 4.56 3.56 17.02
C PRO A 66 4.45 5.03 17.47
N ASN A 67 5.11 5.94 16.75
CA ASN A 67 5.07 7.38 17.02
C ASN A 67 3.90 8.10 16.31
N MET A 68 3.00 7.37 15.65
CA MET A 68 1.86 7.95 14.96
C MET A 68 0.80 8.38 15.99
N GLN A 69 0.24 9.58 15.83
CA GLN A 69 -0.79 10.13 16.73
C GLN A 69 -2.22 9.83 16.27
N ILE A 70 -2.35 9.17 15.12
CA ILE A 70 -3.62 8.83 14.47
C ILE A 70 -3.75 7.32 14.34
N TYR A 71 -4.99 6.86 14.24
CA TYR A 71 -5.34 5.45 14.06
C TYR A 71 -5.74 5.22 12.60
N PRO A 72 -4.82 4.75 11.73
CA PRO A 72 -5.14 4.57 10.33
C PRO A 72 -6.22 3.51 10.14
N GLN A 73 -7.02 3.69 9.10
CA GLN A 73 -7.99 2.69 8.64
C GLN A 73 -7.35 1.84 7.56
N VAL A 74 -7.52 0.53 7.67
CA VAL A 74 -7.19 -0.43 6.64
C VAL A 74 -8.48 -0.87 5.98
N SER A 75 -8.49 -0.85 4.66
CA SER A 75 -9.61 -1.40 3.90
C SER A 75 -9.19 -2.41 2.86
N CYS A 76 -10.01 -3.45 2.70
CA CYS A 76 -9.85 -4.47 1.68
C CYS A 76 -10.99 -4.31 0.68
N ASP A 77 -10.64 -4.10 -0.60
CA ASP A 77 -11.57 -3.91 -1.72
C ASP A 77 -12.67 -2.86 -1.49
N GLY A 78 -12.40 -1.89 -0.60
CA GLY A 78 -13.32 -0.81 -0.25
C GLY A 78 -14.55 -1.23 0.56
N GLN A 79 -14.61 -2.46 1.09
CA GLN A 79 -15.81 -2.98 1.78
C GLN A 79 -15.57 -3.37 3.24
N ASN A 80 -14.34 -3.73 3.62
CA ASN A 80 -13.98 -4.01 5.01
C ASN A 80 -13.17 -2.83 5.57
N HIS A 81 -13.42 -2.42 6.81
CA HIS A 81 -12.68 -1.34 7.47
C HIS A 81 -12.24 -1.78 8.87
N PHE A 82 -10.94 -1.74 9.11
CA PHE A 82 -10.34 -2.05 10.40
C PHE A 82 -9.50 -0.86 10.86
N THR A 83 -9.60 -0.54 12.14
CA THR A 83 -8.75 0.50 12.74
C THR A 83 -7.47 -0.14 13.25
N CYS A 84 -6.31 0.39 12.86
CA CYS A 84 -5.02 -0.04 13.39
C CYS A 84 -4.51 0.98 14.41
N ALA A 85 -3.95 0.49 15.51
CA ALA A 85 -3.26 1.29 16.50
C ALA A 85 -1.78 1.50 16.13
N PRO A 86 -1.13 2.56 16.64
CA PRO A 86 0.32 2.70 16.53
C PRO A 86 1.05 1.47 17.07
N GLY A 87 1.96 0.90 16.27
CA GLY A 87 2.69 -0.33 16.59
C GLY A 87 2.05 -1.62 16.05
N ASP A 88 0.80 -1.57 15.58
CA ASP A 88 0.16 -2.73 14.97
C ASP A 88 0.86 -3.14 13.67
N THR A 89 0.72 -4.43 13.36
CA THR A 89 1.22 -5.03 12.14
C THR A 89 0.07 -5.62 11.35
N VAL A 90 0.05 -5.33 10.05
CA VAL A 90 -0.82 -5.95 9.04
C VAL A 90 0.02 -6.81 8.11
#